data_AF-A0A4Y8D1U1-F1
#
_entry.id   AF-A0A4Y8D1U1-F1
#
_cell.length_a   1.000
_cell.length_b   1.000
_cell.length_c   1.000
_cell.angle_alpha   90.00
_cell.angle_beta   90.00
_cell.angle_gamma   90.00
#
_symmetry.space_group_name_H-M   'P 1'
#
loop_
_entity.id
_entity.type
_entity.pdbx_description
1 polymer ?
#
loop_
_entity_poly.entity_id
_entity_poly.type
_entity_poly.pdbx_seq_one_letter_code
_entity_poly.pdbx_strand_id
1 'polypeptide(L)'
;MNPSVTHPSLDNAQTANIAVCSVVYGLAIVCTAISIYNKARRKVLYIIDDRLMILAVISLTGELAGYIYSIKLGFGKHMETLNVTSIATIYKVFYILEILYVFTVVAAKVSLSIMIYRLFHVYRSIRIICMILIVLTVCYLVVALGVTIFQCVPIDKAWSYPSSSTSGSCMNLKAIYLGIAIPNIGTDIILTLLPIYCVVGLSLTTGDKLRICLMFSVGSIITISSALRLCALLDLYYKPQDFTFIGPRPQLWSFIETEMGIAISTGSPLIVQLGVKLKDYQISSLDRRKNPTSNRIAQEETKIRSTRVNEFTSDGKV
;
A
#
# COMPACT_ATOMS: atom_id res chain seq x y z
N MET A 1 -7.93 8.72 41.27
CA MET A 1 -7.11 7.49 41.34
C MET A 1 -8.07 6.33 41.51
N ASN A 2 -8.28 5.54 40.46
CA ASN A 2 -8.90 4.22 40.59
C ASN A 2 -8.04 3.28 39.74
N PRO A 3 -7.47 2.21 40.33
CA PRO A 3 -6.56 1.32 39.63
C PRO A 3 -7.36 0.47 38.64
N SER A 4 -6.97 0.54 37.38
CA SER A 4 -7.09 -0.53 36.37
C SER A 4 -8.21 -1.55 36.59
N VAL A 5 -9.44 -1.19 36.21
CA VAL A 5 -10.39 -2.22 35.75
C VAL A 5 -9.88 -2.67 34.38
N THR A 6 -9.00 -3.67 34.38
CA THR A 6 -8.61 -4.39 33.17
C THR A 6 -9.85 -5.13 32.69
N HIS A 7 -10.44 -4.68 31.59
CA HIS A 7 -11.43 -5.45 30.86
C HIS A 7 -10.66 -6.38 29.92
N PRO A 8 -10.43 -7.66 30.27
CA PRO A 8 -9.54 -8.53 29.50
C PRO A 8 -9.98 -8.70 28.04
N SER A 9 -11.28 -8.60 27.76
CA SER A 9 -11.82 -8.61 26.38
C SER A 9 -11.34 -7.42 25.54
N LEU A 10 -11.18 -6.25 26.15
CA LEU A 10 -10.81 -5.02 25.46
C LEU A 10 -9.29 -4.93 25.25
N ASP A 11 -8.51 -5.33 26.26
CA ASP A 11 -7.06 -5.44 26.15
C ASP A 11 -6.66 -6.49 25.08
N ASN A 12 -7.42 -7.59 24.97
CA ASN A 12 -7.27 -8.59 23.91
C ASN A 12 -7.55 -8.01 22.51
N ALA A 13 -8.59 -7.18 22.37
CA ALA A 13 -8.93 -6.54 21.10
C ALA A 13 -7.86 -5.51 20.66
N GLN A 14 -7.36 -4.70 21.59
CA GLN A 14 -6.26 -3.77 21.31
C GLN A 14 -4.99 -4.50 20.86
N THR A 15 -4.65 -5.61 21.55
CA THR A 15 -3.49 -6.44 21.21
C THR A 15 -3.65 -7.10 19.84
N ALA A 16 -4.83 -7.63 19.53
CA ALA A 16 -5.13 -8.19 18.21
C ALA A 16 -4.99 -7.16 17.09
N ASN A 17 -5.50 -5.93 17.29
CA ASN A 17 -5.38 -4.86 16.30
C ASN A 17 -3.92 -4.48 16.04
N ILE A 18 -3.10 -4.34 17.10
CA ILE A 18 -1.66 -4.07 16.94
C ILE A 18 -0.97 -5.20 16.19
N ALA A 19 -1.26 -6.45 16.54
CA ALA A 19 -0.67 -7.61 15.90
C ALA A 19 -0.99 -7.63 14.40
N VAL A 20 -2.25 -7.43 14.03
CA VAL A 20 -2.69 -7.35 12.63
C VAL A 20 -1.97 -6.21 11.90
N CYS A 21 -1.98 -4.99 12.45
CA CYS A 21 -1.33 -3.84 11.81
C CYS A 21 0.18 -4.07 11.64
N SER A 22 0.85 -4.65 12.64
CA SER A 22 2.30 -4.89 12.59
C SER A 22 2.69 -5.97 11.58
N VAL A 23 1.90 -7.04 11.48
CA VAL A 23 2.14 -8.12 10.49
C VAL A 23 1.95 -7.58 9.07
N VAL A 24 0.86 -6.85 8.84
CA VAL A 24 0.56 -6.27 7.53
C VAL A 24 1.63 -5.24 7.13
N TYR A 25 2.05 -4.38 8.05
CA TYR A 25 3.15 -3.44 7.86
C TYR A 25 4.47 -4.13 7.50
N GLY A 26 4.82 -5.21 8.23
CA GLY A 26 6.00 -6.00 7.93
C GLY A 26 5.99 -6.56 6.51
N LEU A 27 4.83 -7.06 6.06
CA LEU A 27 4.64 -7.55 4.68
C LEU A 27 4.88 -6.44 3.65
N ALA A 28 4.33 -5.23 3.86
CA ALA A 28 4.51 -4.13 2.91
C ALA A 28 5.96 -3.62 2.84
N ILE A 29 6.69 -3.57 3.95
CA ILE A 29 8.12 -3.24 3.93
C ILE A 29 8.87 -4.28 3.10
N VAL A 30 8.63 -5.57 3.35
CA VAL A 30 9.31 -6.66 2.63
C VAL A 30 9.00 -6.58 1.14
N CYS A 31 7.73 -6.39 0.74
CA CYS A 31 7.33 -6.22 -0.66
C CYS A 31 8.03 -5.01 -1.30
N THR A 32 8.09 -3.88 -0.61
CA THR A 32 8.75 -2.67 -1.08
C THR A 32 10.25 -2.86 -1.23
N ALA A 33 10.91 -3.45 -0.23
CA ALA A 33 12.34 -3.74 -0.24
C ALA A 33 12.73 -4.67 -1.40
N ILE A 34 11.95 -5.74 -1.61
CA ILE A 34 12.13 -6.66 -2.75
C ILE A 34 11.97 -5.90 -4.08
N SER A 35 10.97 -5.02 -4.20
CA SER A 35 10.73 -4.24 -5.41
C SER A 35 11.91 -3.30 -5.73
N ILE A 36 12.39 -2.55 -4.73
CA ILE A 36 13.55 -1.66 -4.86
C ILE A 36 14.82 -2.46 -5.20
N TYR A 37 15.07 -3.58 -4.51
CA TYR A 37 16.23 -4.43 -4.77
C TYR A 37 16.23 -4.97 -6.22
N ASN A 38 15.09 -5.44 -6.72
CA ASN A 38 14.97 -5.93 -8.09
C ASN A 38 15.16 -4.82 -9.13
N LYS A 39 14.67 -3.61 -8.87
CA LYS A 39 14.88 -2.43 -9.73
C LYS A 39 16.36 -2.03 -9.76
N ALA A 40 17.00 -1.96 -8.60
CA ALA A 40 18.42 -1.64 -8.45
C ALA A 40 19.32 -2.66 -9.17
N ARG A 41 19.06 -3.96 -9.01
CA ARG A 41 19.79 -5.05 -9.69
C ARG A 41 19.76 -4.95 -11.21
N ARG A 42 18.70 -4.39 -11.78
CA ARG A 42 18.55 -4.25 -13.24
C ARG A 42 18.98 -2.90 -13.78
N LYS A 43 19.50 -2.00 -12.95
CA LYS A 43 19.85 -0.62 -13.32
C LYS A 43 18.68 0.15 -13.94
N VAL A 44 17.44 -0.26 -13.63
CA VAL A 44 16.22 0.44 -14.04
C VAL A 44 15.74 1.21 -12.82
N LEU A 45 16.40 2.34 -12.55
CA LEU A 45 16.01 3.24 -11.47
C LEU A 45 14.92 4.17 -11.99
N TYR A 46 13.72 4.06 -11.42
CA TYR A 46 12.64 4.98 -11.71
C TYR A 46 12.57 5.98 -10.57
N ILE A 47 13.34 7.06 -10.72
CA ILE A 47 13.58 8.08 -9.67
C ILE A 47 12.27 8.55 -9.00
N ILE A 48 11.19 8.73 -9.75
CA ILE A 48 9.91 9.23 -9.22
C ILE A 48 9.11 8.15 -8.49
N ASP A 49 8.99 6.96 -9.08
CA ASP A 49 8.18 5.85 -8.52
C ASP A 49 8.79 5.32 -7.23
N ASP A 50 10.12 5.20 -7.18
CA ASP A 50 10.85 4.74 -5.99
C ASP A 50 10.78 5.77 -4.85
N ARG A 51 10.86 7.07 -5.16
CA ARG A 51 10.70 8.15 -4.16
C ARG A 51 9.29 8.22 -3.58
N LEU A 52 8.27 8.07 -4.42
CA LEU A 52 6.87 8.02 -3.95
C LEU A 52 6.64 6.82 -3.05
N MET A 53 7.20 5.66 -3.38
CA MET A 53 7.06 4.47 -2.56
C MET A 53 7.79 4.60 -1.21
N ILE A 54 8.98 5.19 -1.19
CA ILE A 54 9.70 5.50 0.05
C ILE A 54 8.88 6.47 0.91
N LEU A 55 8.29 7.51 0.31
CA LEU A 55 7.42 8.45 1.02
C LEU A 55 6.19 7.74 1.62
N ALA A 56 5.56 6.82 0.87
CA ALA A 56 4.44 6.03 1.34
C ALA A 56 4.83 5.18 2.56
N VAL A 57 5.98 4.48 2.49
CA VAL A 57 6.47 3.66 3.61
C VAL A 57 6.79 4.51 4.83
N ILE A 58 7.45 5.67 4.67
CA ILE A 58 7.75 6.57 5.80
C ILE A 58 6.46 7.05 6.47
N SER A 59 5.47 7.44 5.67
CA SER A 59 4.18 7.92 6.17
C SER A 59 3.45 6.81 6.92
N LEU A 60 3.43 5.60 6.36
CA LEU A 60 2.88 4.40 6.97
C LEU A 60 3.60 3.98 8.28
N THR A 61 4.92 4.13 8.35
CA THR A 61 5.68 3.94 9.61
C THR A 61 5.20 4.92 10.67
N GLY A 62 5.00 6.19 10.29
CA GLY A 62 4.44 7.21 11.17
C GLY A 62 3.04 6.87 11.63
N GLU A 63 2.21 6.31 10.74
CA GLU A 63 0.85 5.85 11.08
C GLU A 63 0.91 4.74 12.14
N LEU A 64 1.73 3.72 11.95
CA LEU A 64 1.87 2.60 12.89
C LEU A 64 2.41 3.08 14.25
N ALA A 65 3.44 3.93 14.24
CA ALA A 65 4.03 4.47 15.46
C ALA A 65 3.01 5.30 16.25
N GLY A 66 2.27 6.19 15.58
CA GLY A 66 1.22 7.00 16.20
C GLY A 66 0.06 6.16 16.72
N TYR A 67 -0.34 5.11 16.01
CA TYR A 67 -1.37 4.18 16.46
C TYR A 67 -0.97 3.41 17.72
N ILE A 68 0.25 2.83 17.73
CA ILE A 68 0.79 2.13 18.92
C ILE A 68 0.89 3.10 20.11
N TYR A 69 1.35 4.34 19.88
CA TYR A 69 1.41 5.35 20.92
C TYR A 69 0.01 5.71 21.46
N SER A 70 -0.98 5.84 20.59
CA SER A 70 -2.38 6.08 20.98
C SER A 70 -2.94 4.94 21.84
N ILE A 71 -2.65 3.69 21.48
CA ILE A 71 -3.10 2.52 22.27
C ILE A 71 -2.47 2.53 23.67
N LYS A 72 -1.19 2.90 23.80
CA LYS A 72 -0.53 3.05 25.12
C LYS A 72 -1.21 4.12 25.99
N LEU A 73 -1.81 5.14 25.37
CA LEU A 73 -2.60 6.17 26.05
C LEU A 73 -4.04 5.73 26.38
N GLY A 74 -4.46 4.54 25.93
CA GLY A 74 -5.78 3.97 26.16
C GLY A 74 -6.72 4.00 24.95
N PHE A 75 -6.22 4.27 23.74
CA PHE A 75 -7.05 4.22 22.52
C PHE A 75 -7.62 2.83 22.27
N GLY A 76 -8.94 2.72 22.19
CA GLY A 76 -9.70 1.47 22.25
C GLY A 76 -10.44 1.24 23.56
N LYS A 77 -10.25 2.11 24.57
CA LYS A 77 -11.03 2.11 25.81
C LYS A 77 -12.08 3.23 25.81
N HIS A 78 -13.14 3.04 26.58
CA HIS A 78 -14.19 4.06 26.76
C HIS A 78 -13.59 5.34 27.34
N MET A 79 -14.05 6.48 26.84
CA MET A 79 -13.48 7.79 27.17
C MET A 79 -13.55 8.09 28.68
N GLU A 80 -14.60 7.60 29.34
CA GLU A 80 -14.82 7.70 30.79
C GLU A 80 -13.71 7.07 31.64
N THR A 81 -12.98 6.09 31.08
CA THR A 81 -11.91 5.37 31.79
C THR A 81 -10.55 6.06 31.70
N LEU A 82 -10.45 7.15 30.94
CA LEU A 82 -9.18 7.78 30.56
C LEU A 82 -9.03 9.17 31.16
N ASN A 83 -7.77 9.54 31.45
CA ASN A 83 -7.44 10.89 31.87
C ASN A 83 -7.63 11.88 30.71
N VAL A 84 -8.11 13.10 31.03
CA VAL A 84 -8.34 14.18 30.06
C VAL A 84 -7.07 14.50 29.24
N THR A 85 -5.90 14.48 29.87
CA THR A 85 -4.60 14.70 29.19
C THR A 85 -4.30 13.62 28.16
N SER A 86 -4.60 12.35 28.47
CA SER A 86 -4.43 11.24 27.54
C SER A 86 -5.38 11.39 26.35
N ILE A 87 -6.64 11.75 26.61
CA ILE A 87 -7.64 11.95 25.56
C ILE A 87 -7.23 13.10 24.62
N ALA A 88 -6.81 14.25 25.16
CA ALA A 88 -6.33 15.37 24.36
C ALA A 88 -5.12 14.99 23.49
N THR A 89 -4.24 14.13 24.01
CA THR A 89 -3.10 13.63 23.24
C THR A 89 -3.54 12.67 22.15
N ILE A 90 -4.52 11.81 22.41
CA ILE A 90 -5.11 10.91 21.40
C ILE A 90 -5.73 11.71 20.25
N TYR A 91 -6.47 12.79 20.53
CA TYR A 91 -7.01 13.67 19.47
C TYR A 91 -5.91 14.28 18.60
N LYS A 92 -4.82 14.77 19.20
CA LYS A 92 -3.64 15.28 18.47
C LYS A 92 -3.00 14.23 17.58
N VAL A 93 -2.83 13.02 18.10
CA VAL A 93 -2.23 11.93 17.33
C VAL A 93 -3.15 11.51 16.20
N PHE A 94 -4.45 11.36 16.47
CA PHE A 94 -5.45 11.03 15.44
C PHE A 94 -5.47 12.04 14.29
N TYR A 95 -5.39 13.33 14.60
CA TYR A 95 -5.27 14.40 13.60
C TYR A 95 -4.01 14.25 12.73
N ILE A 96 -2.86 13.92 13.32
CA ILE A 96 -1.63 13.64 12.57
C ILE A 96 -1.78 12.38 11.70
N LEU A 97 -2.43 11.34 12.22
CA LEU A 97 -2.68 10.10 11.49
C LEU A 97 -3.55 10.33 10.25
N GLU A 98 -4.56 11.21 10.32
CA GLU A 98 -5.36 11.58 9.15
C GLU A 98 -4.52 12.24 8.06
N ILE A 99 -3.58 13.11 8.43
CA ILE A 99 -2.68 13.77 7.48
C ILE A 99 -1.74 12.74 6.82
N LEU A 100 -1.12 11.86 7.62
CA LEU A 100 -0.23 10.81 7.12
C LEU A 100 -0.97 9.86 6.18
N TYR A 101 -2.19 9.45 6.53
CA TYR A 101 -3.05 8.63 5.68
C TYR A 101 -3.23 9.24 4.28
N VAL A 102 -3.52 10.54 4.19
CA VAL A 102 -3.71 11.22 2.90
C VAL A 102 -2.43 11.13 2.05
N PHE A 103 -1.26 11.34 2.64
CA PHE A 103 0.02 11.19 1.94
C PHE A 103 0.24 9.76 1.45
N THR A 104 0.00 8.76 2.30
CA THR A 104 0.20 7.34 1.97
C THR A 104 -0.71 6.91 0.82
N VAL A 105 -2.01 7.24 0.89
CA VAL A 105 -3.00 6.93 -0.15
C VAL A 105 -2.63 7.57 -1.48
N VAL A 106 -2.29 8.86 -1.48
CA VAL A 106 -1.92 9.58 -2.71
C VAL A 106 -0.65 9.01 -3.32
N ALA A 107 0.38 8.77 -2.51
CA ALA A 107 1.63 8.21 -2.98
C ALA A 107 1.42 6.81 -3.61
N ALA A 108 0.63 5.95 -2.98
CA ALA A 108 0.27 4.63 -3.52
C ALA A 108 -0.50 4.75 -4.84
N LYS A 109 -1.54 5.60 -4.91
CA LYS A 109 -2.37 5.79 -6.11
C LYS A 109 -1.59 6.37 -7.29
N VAL A 110 -0.71 7.35 -7.04
CA VAL A 110 0.13 7.92 -8.09
C VAL A 110 1.14 6.89 -8.59
N SER A 111 1.80 6.13 -7.70
CA SER A 111 2.70 5.04 -8.09
C SER A 111 1.98 3.98 -8.94
N LEU A 112 0.79 3.54 -8.50
CA LEU A 112 -0.03 2.59 -9.25
C LEU A 112 -0.42 3.14 -10.64
N SER A 113 -0.85 4.40 -10.70
CA SER A 113 -1.22 5.05 -11.96
C SER A 113 -0.06 5.15 -12.94
N ILE A 114 1.14 5.52 -12.46
CA ILE A 114 2.37 5.57 -13.26
C ILE A 114 2.75 4.17 -13.75
N MET A 115 2.58 3.16 -12.91
CA MET A 115 2.85 1.78 -13.27
C MET A 115 1.91 1.30 -14.39
N ILE A 116 0.61 1.53 -14.27
CA ILE A 116 -0.38 1.16 -15.30
C ILE A 116 -0.09 1.91 -16.60
N TYR A 117 0.24 3.21 -16.51
CA TYR A 117 0.64 4.02 -17.66
C TYR A 117 1.81 3.41 -18.43
N ARG A 118 2.82 2.89 -17.73
CA ARG A 118 3.99 2.24 -18.34
C ARG A 118 3.67 0.87 -18.93
N LEU A 119 2.86 0.08 -18.22
CA LEU A 119 2.51 -1.27 -18.64
C LEU A 119 1.72 -1.26 -19.94
N PHE A 120 0.77 -0.33 -20.07
CA PHE A 120 -0.13 -0.21 -21.22
C PHE A 120 0.20 0.99 -22.13
N HIS A 121 1.48 1.36 -22.24
CA HIS A 121 1.93 2.54 -23.00
C HIS A 121 1.46 2.55 -24.46
N VAL A 122 1.19 1.36 -25.04
CA VAL A 122 0.72 1.16 -26.41
C VAL A 122 -0.69 1.74 -26.63
N TYR A 123 -1.55 1.71 -25.61
CA TYR A 123 -2.95 2.15 -25.72
C TYR A 123 -3.11 3.63 -25.36
N ARG A 124 -3.40 4.50 -26.34
CA ARG A 124 -3.54 5.95 -26.12
C ARG A 124 -4.63 6.30 -25.11
N SER A 125 -5.78 5.63 -25.14
CA SER A 125 -6.89 5.89 -24.21
C SER A 125 -6.50 5.65 -22.76
N ILE A 126 -5.75 4.58 -22.48
CA ILE A 126 -5.27 4.24 -21.13
C ILE A 126 -4.26 5.26 -20.63
N ARG A 127 -3.37 5.74 -21.51
CA ARG A 127 -2.43 6.82 -21.16
C ARG A 127 -3.15 8.09 -20.74
N ILE A 128 -4.20 8.48 -21.46
CA ILE A 128 -5.00 9.66 -21.13
C ILE A 128 -5.70 9.45 -19.78
N ILE A 129 -6.33 8.29 -19.55
CA ILE A 129 -7.01 7.98 -18.29
C ILE A 129 -6.02 8.01 -17.11
N CYS A 130 -4.85 7.37 -17.23
CA CYS A 130 -3.82 7.40 -16.20
C CYS A 130 -3.34 8.83 -15.88
N MET A 131 -3.13 9.68 -16.89
CA MET A 131 -2.73 11.07 -16.66
C MET A 131 -3.82 11.87 -15.95
N ILE A 132 -5.09 11.68 -16.35
CA ILE A 132 -6.23 12.29 -15.66
C ILE A 132 -6.28 11.82 -14.20
N LEU A 133 -6.11 10.52 -13.94
CA LEU A 133 -6.09 9.96 -12.58
C LEU A 133 -4.96 10.53 -11.72
N ILE A 134 -3.75 10.69 -12.28
CA ILE A 134 -2.64 11.31 -11.56
C ILE A 134 -2.99 12.75 -11.18
N VAL A 135 -3.49 13.54 -12.13
CA VAL A 135 -3.90 14.93 -11.88
C VAL A 135 -5.01 14.99 -10.82
N LEU A 136 -6.05 14.17 -10.95
CA LEU A 136 -7.14 14.10 -9.98
C LEU A 136 -6.65 13.71 -8.58
N THR A 137 -5.72 12.75 -8.48
CA THR A 137 -5.15 12.29 -7.20
C THR A 137 -4.30 13.40 -6.56
N VAL A 138 -3.55 14.17 -7.35
CA VAL A 138 -2.77 15.31 -6.85
C VAL A 138 -3.68 16.46 -6.43
N CYS A 139 -4.74 16.76 -7.19
CA CYS A 139 -5.76 17.72 -6.77
C CYS A 139 -6.45 17.28 -5.47
N TYR A 140 -6.77 15.99 -5.36
CA TYR A 140 -7.31 15.40 -4.14
C TYR A 140 -6.36 15.59 -2.95
N LEU A 141 -5.04 15.39 -3.10
CA LEU A 141 -4.05 15.66 -2.05
C LEU A 141 -4.19 17.09 -1.51
N VAL A 142 -4.21 18.09 -2.39
CA VAL A 142 -4.25 19.51 -2.01
C VAL A 142 -5.55 19.83 -1.28
N VAL A 143 -6.68 19.35 -1.80
CA VAL A 143 -8.00 19.59 -1.20
C VAL A 143 -8.16 18.85 0.13
N ALA A 144 -7.82 17.56 0.18
CA ALA A 144 -7.93 16.75 1.39
C ALA A 144 -7.02 17.30 2.50
N LEU A 145 -5.77 17.63 2.21
CA LEU A 145 -4.88 18.26 3.19
C LEU A 145 -5.40 19.63 3.63
N GLY A 146 -5.85 20.47 2.70
CA GLY A 146 -6.41 21.78 3.03
C GLY A 146 -7.61 21.66 3.97
N VAL A 147 -8.55 20.77 3.65
CA VAL A 147 -9.77 20.57 4.45
C VAL A 147 -9.43 19.94 5.80
N THR A 148 -8.58 18.92 5.86
CA THR A 148 -8.17 18.29 7.12
C THR A 148 -7.41 19.27 8.01
N ILE A 149 -6.50 20.07 7.45
CA ILE A 149 -5.72 21.04 8.22
C ILE A 149 -6.61 22.19 8.73
N PHE A 150 -7.46 22.73 7.87
CA PHE A 150 -8.30 23.89 8.18
C PHE A 150 -9.73 23.50 8.60
N GLN A 151 -9.94 22.29 9.13
CA GLN A 151 -11.28 21.81 9.50
C GLN A 151 -11.93 22.61 10.63
N CYS A 152 -11.15 23.31 11.45
CA CYS A 152 -11.62 24.18 12.52
C CYS A 152 -10.92 25.54 12.51
N VAL A 153 -11.63 26.56 12.98
CA VAL A 153 -11.10 27.90 13.25
C VAL A 153 -11.38 28.24 14.73
N PRO A 154 -10.35 28.41 15.57
CA PRO A 154 -8.93 28.28 15.27
C PRO A 154 -8.48 26.81 15.10
N ILE A 155 -7.34 26.59 14.42
CA ILE A 155 -6.88 25.26 13.99
C ILE A 155 -6.67 24.33 15.20
N ASP A 156 -6.23 24.87 16.33
CA ASP A 156 -6.02 24.14 17.57
C ASP A 156 -7.28 23.52 18.16
N LYS A 157 -8.45 24.01 17.77
CA LYS A 157 -9.72 23.40 18.13
C LYS A 157 -9.91 22.01 17.49
N ALA A 158 -9.28 21.73 16.35
CA ALA A 158 -9.39 20.44 15.65
C ALA A 158 -8.83 19.25 16.45
N TRP A 159 -7.83 19.51 17.30
CA TRP A 159 -7.18 18.48 18.13
C TRP A 159 -7.34 18.71 19.63
N SER A 160 -8.16 19.69 20.03
CA SER A 160 -8.41 19.98 21.45
C SER A 160 -9.57 19.15 21.98
N TYR A 161 -9.50 18.80 23.26
CA TYR A 161 -10.57 18.04 23.91
C TYR A 161 -11.90 18.83 23.87
N PRO A 162 -13.06 18.19 23.61
CA PRO A 162 -14.33 18.90 23.44
C PRO A 162 -14.76 19.81 24.60
N SER A 163 -14.24 19.60 25.82
CA SER A 163 -14.52 20.48 26.97
C SER A 163 -13.50 21.60 27.19
N SER A 164 -12.52 21.77 26.30
CA SER A 164 -11.61 22.92 26.34
C SER A 164 -12.37 24.18 25.97
N SER A 165 -12.17 25.27 26.71
CA SER A 165 -12.82 26.58 26.50
C SER A 165 -12.37 27.31 25.21
N THR A 166 -11.98 26.56 24.18
CA THR A 166 -11.54 27.10 22.90
C THR A 166 -12.76 27.52 22.08
N SER A 167 -13.06 28.82 22.14
CA SER A 167 -14.09 29.46 21.33
C SER A 167 -13.73 29.35 19.85
N GLY A 168 -14.68 28.98 19.00
CA GLY A 168 -14.42 28.76 17.57
C GLY A 168 -15.50 27.92 16.89
N SER A 169 -15.42 27.82 15.56
CA SER A 169 -16.34 27.04 14.73
C SER A 169 -15.57 25.98 13.94
N CYS A 170 -16.16 24.81 13.77
CA CYS A 170 -15.63 23.74 12.92
C CYS A 170 -16.56 23.52 11.75
N MET A 171 -16.00 23.13 10.61
CA MET A 171 -16.75 22.70 9.45
C MET A 171 -17.56 21.43 9.76
N ASN A 172 -18.57 21.15 8.95
CA ASN A 172 -19.39 19.95 9.12
C ASN A 172 -18.54 18.69 8.86
N LEU A 173 -18.16 17.98 9.93
CA LEU A 173 -17.32 16.78 9.86
C LEU A 173 -17.91 15.70 8.94
N LYS A 174 -19.23 15.50 8.96
CA LYS A 174 -19.88 14.55 8.04
C LYS A 174 -19.69 14.95 6.58
N ALA A 175 -19.81 16.23 6.26
CA ALA A 175 -19.56 16.73 4.91
C ALA A 175 -18.10 16.56 4.50
N ILE A 176 -17.16 16.77 5.42
CA ILE A 176 -15.72 16.52 5.21
C ILE A 176 -15.47 15.03 4.91
N TYR A 177 -15.97 14.13 5.77
CA TYR A 177 -15.76 12.69 5.60
C TYR A 177 -16.34 12.18 4.27
N LEU A 178 -17.54 12.61 3.90
CA LEU A 178 -18.13 12.26 2.59
C LEU A 178 -17.35 12.88 1.43
N GLY A 179 -16.99 14.16 1.53
CA GLY A 179 -16.27 14.89 0.49
C GLY A 179 -14.87 14.34 0.21
N ILE A 180 -14.21 13.76 1.22
CA ILE A 180 -12.91 13.10 1.08
C ILE A 180 -13.08 11.65 0.62
N ALA A 181 -13.98 10.87 1.25
CA ALA A 181 -14.08 9.45 0.97
C ALA A 181 -14.68 9.11 -0.40
N ILE A 182 -15.69 9.85 -0.87
CA ILE A 182 -16.35 9.57 -2.15
C ILE A 182 -15.37 9.64 -3.34
N PRO A 183 -14.60 10.73 -3.56
CA PRO A 183 -13.63 10.76 -4.65
C PRO A 183 -12.51 9.75 -4.45
N ASN A 184 -12.12 9.46 -3.19
CA ASN A 184 -11.13 8.44 -2.89
C ASN A 184 -11.59 7.06 -3.40
N ILE A 185 -12.78 6.60 -2.97
CA ILE A 185 -13.39 5.33 -3.40
C ILE A 185 -13.59 5.31 -4.92
N GLY A 186 -14.05 6.43 -5.50
CA GLY A 186 -14.24 6.53 -6.95
C GLY A 186 -12.95 6.28 -7.74
N THR A 187 -11.83 6.87 -7.30
CA THR A 187 -10.52 6.61 -7.92
C THR A 187 -10.05 5.17 -7.73
N ASP A 188 -10.36 4.51 -6.61
CA ASP A 188 -10.02 3.10 -6.38
C ASP A 188 -10.75 2.15 -7.34
N ILE A 189 -12.04 2.40 -7.57
CA ILE A 189 -12.84 1.65 -8.53
C ILE A 189 -12.25 1.78 -9.93
N ILE A 190 -11.94 3.01 -10.35
CA ILE A 190 -11.38 3.25 -11.69
C ILE A 190 -10.03 2.54 -11.83
N LEU A 191 -9.12 2.68 -10.86
CA LEU A 191 -7.80 2.04 -10.89
C LEU A 191 -7.90 0.51 -10.90
N THR A 192 -8.88 -0.06 -10.21
CA THR A 192 -9.13 -1.51 -10.15
C THR A 192 -9.68 -2.05 -11.48
N LEU A 193 -10.58 -1.31 -12.14
CA LEU A 193 -11.21 -1.73 -13.40
C LEU A 193 -10.32 -1.49 -14.63
N LEU A 194 -9.44 -0.49 -14.58
CA LEU A 194 -8.58 -0.10 -15.69
C LEU A 194 -7.74 -1.27 -16.28
N PRO A 195 -7.01 -2.08 -15.49
CA PRO A 195 -6.24 -3.20 -16.04
C PRO A 195 -7.12 -4.32 -16.60
N ILE A 196 -8.35 -4.50 -16.09
CA ILE A 196 -9.30 -5.49 -16.63
C ILE A 196 -9.73 -5.06 -18.03
N TYR A 197 -10.14 -3.80 -18.18
CA TYR A 197 -10.60 -3.27 -19.46
C TYR A 197 -9.53 -3.42 -20.55
N CYS A 198 -8.25 -3.18 -20.24
CA CYS A 198 -7.15 -3.38 -21.18
C CYS A 198 -6.98 -4.81 -21.68
N VAL A 199 -7.45 -5.78 -20.91
CA VAL A 199 -7.17 -7.20 -21.09
C VAL A 199 -8.33 -7.92 -21.76
N VAL A 200 -9.56 -7.46 -21.52
CA VAL A 200 -10.76 -7.99 -22.15
C VAL A 200 -10.66 -7.77 -23.67
N GLY A 201 -10.22 -8.80 -24.39
CA GLY A 201 -9.98 -8.78 -25.84
C GLY A 201 -8.58 -9.21 -26.27
N LEU A 202 -7.62 -9.36 -25.33
CA LEU A 202 -6.27 -9.81 -25.63
C LEU A 202 -6.09 -11.30 -25.29
N SER A 203 -5.50 -12.08 -26.20
CA SER A 203 -5.18 -13.50 -25.97
C SER A 203 -4.03 -13.63 -24.98
N LEU A 204 -4.35 -13.59 -23.69
CA LEU A 204 -3.36 -13.67 -22.61
C LEU A 204 -2.93 -15.09 -22.30
N THR A 205 -1.66 -15.22 -21.90
CA THR A 205 -1.15 -16.45 -21.29
C THR A 205 -1.81 -16.68 -19.92
N THR A 206 -1.92 -17.93 -19.47
CA THR A 206 -2.49 -18.27 -18.16
C THR A 206 -1.80 -17.52 -17.02
N GLY A 207 -0.49 -17.26 -17.16
CA GLY A 207 0.29 -16.46 -16.23
C GLY A 207 -0.25 -15.04 -16.11
N ASP A 208 -0.49 -14.34 -17.22
CA ASP A 208 -0.99 -12.97 -17.22
C ASP A 208 -2.43 -12.87 -16.68
N LYS A 209 -3.29 -13.83 -17.00
CA LYS A 209 -4.65 -13.94 -16.43
C LYS A 209 -4.62 -14.01 -14.90
N LEU A 210 -3.72 -14.79 -14.33
CA LEU A 210 -3.57 -14.89 -12.88
C LEU A 210 -3.15 -13.55 -12.26
N ARG A 211 -2.26 -12.79 -12.91
CA ARG A 211 -1.81 -11.47 -12.38
C ARG A 211 -2.95 -10.49 -12.29
N ILE A 212 -3.78 -10.44 -13.32
CA ILE A 212 -4.89 -9.50 -13.39
C ILE A 212 -5.97 -9.88 -12.38
N CYS A 213 -6.23 -11.18 -12.19
CA CYS A 213 -7.11 -11.67 -11.14
C CYS A 213 -6.61 -11.28 -9.74
N LEU A 214 -5.29 -11.37 -9.49
CA LEU A 214 -4.69 -10.94 -8.23
C LEU A 214 -4.79 -9.41 -8.03
N MET A 215 -4.45 -8.62 -9.06
CA MET A 215 -4.59 -7.17 -9.01
C MET A 215 -6.03 -6.73 -8.77
N PHE A 216 -7.00 -7.38 -9.42
CA PHE A 216 -8.42 -7.11 -9.21
C PHE A 216 -8.89 -7.47 -7.80
N SER A 217 -8.48 -8.64 -7.29
CA SER A 217 -8.80 -9.07 -5.94
C SER A 217 -8.30 -8.08 -4.89
N VAL A 218 -7.05 -7.65 -5.02
CA VAL A 218 -6.44 -6.66 -4.12
C VAL A 218 -7.12 -5.29 -4.25
N GLY A 219 -7.37 -4.82 -5.49
CA GLY A 219 -8.08 -3.56 -5.75
C GLY A 219 -9.51 -3.54 -5.20
N SER A 220 -10.21 -4.68 -5.26
CA SER A 220 -11.54 -4.83 -4.67
C SER A 220 -11.50 -4.71 -3.15
N ILE A 221 -10.50 -5.32 -2.50
CA ILE A 221 -10.29 -5.20 -1.05
C ILE A 221 -10.01 -3.75 -0.65
N ILE A 222 -9.17 -3.03 -1.41
CA ILE A 222 -8.88 -1.60 -1.16
C ILE A 222 -10.17 -0.78 -1.22
N THR A 223 -10.99 -1.00 -2.25
CA THR A 223 -12.26 -0.29 -2.43
C THR A 223 -13.24 -0.56 -1.29
N ILE A 224 -13.38 -1.83 -0.88
CA ILE A 224 -14.24 -2.23 0.25
C ILE A 224 -13.72 -1.62 1.55
N SER A 225 -12.40 -1.66 1.79
CA SER A 225 -11.77 -1.07 2.98
C SER A 225 -12.04 0.43 3.07
N SER A 226 -11.95 1.14 1.95
CA SER A 226 -12.25 2.58 1.86
C SER A 226 -13.71 2.90 2.21
N ALA A 227 -14.65 2.07 1.75
CA ALA A 227 -16.07 2.21 2.09
C ALA A 227 -16.34 1.92 3.59
N LEU A 228 -15.70 0.88 4.14
CA LEU A 228 -15.82 0.54 5.55
C LEU A 228 -15.17 1.58 6.46
N ARG A 229 -14.06 2.20 6.03
CA ARG A 229 -13.46 3.37 6.69
C ARG A 229 -14.45 4.53 6.74
N LEU A 230 -15.12 4.86 5.64
CA LEU A 230 -16.14 5.91 5.61
C LEU A 230 -17.28 5.61 6.60
N CYS A 231 -17.81 4.39 6.60
CA CYS A 231 -18.85 3.99 7.56
C CYS A 231 -18.38 4.17 9.01
N ALA A 232 -17.15 3.76 9.32
CA ALA A 232 -16.58 3.88 10.66
C ALA A 232 -16.30 5.34 11.07
N LEU A 233 -15.96 6.23 10.12
CA LEU A 233 -15.85 7.67 10.36
C LEU A 233 -17.24 8.32 10.59
N LEU A 234 -18.27 7.87 9.88
CA LEU A 234 -19.64 8.32 10.13
C LEU A 234 -20.15 7.88 11.49
N ASP A 235 -19.78 6.69 11.96
CA ASP A 235 -20.07 6.25 13.33
C ASP A 235 -19.48 7.19 14.39
N LEU A 236 -18.25 7.70 14.18
CA LEU A 236 -17.63 8.71 15.05
C LEU A 236 -18.42 10.02 15.06
N TYR A 237 -18.94 10.44 13.91
CA TYR A 237 -19.78 11.62 13.81
C TYR A 237 -21.10 11.47 14.59
N TYR A 238 -21.75 10.31 14.50
CA TYR A 238 -23.02 10.07 15.20
C TYR A 238 -22.86 9.75 16.69
N LYS A 239 -21.71 9.22 17.11
CA LYS A 239 -21.42 8.83 18.51
C LYS A 239 -20.12 9.47 19.02
N PRO A 240 -20.05 10.81 19.12
CA PRO A 240 -18.82 11.50 19.50
C PRO A 240 -18.39 11.27 20.96
N GLN A 241 -19.31 10.83 21.82
CA GLN A 241 -19.03 10.61 23.26
C GLN A 241 -18.06 9.44 23.52
N ASP A 242 -17.98 8.49 22.59
CA ASP A 242 -17.11 7.30 22.69
C ASP A 242 -16.01 7.31 21.62
N PHE A 243 -15.47 8.49 21.28
CA PHE A 243 -14.43 8.65 20.27
C PHE A 243 -13.24 7.70 20.47
N THR A 244 -12.74 7.56 21.70
CA THR A 244 -11.59 6.70 21.99
C THR A 244 -11.89 5.21 21.84
N PHE A 245 -13.14 4.78 21.98
CA PHE A 245 -13.54 3.38 21.82
C PHE A 245 -13.84 3.02 20.36
N ILE A 246 -14.47 3.94 19.62
CA ILE A 246 -14.86 3.73 18.20
C ILE A 246 -13.70 4.04 17.25
N GLY A 247 -12.81 4.98 17.60
CA GLY A 247 -11.71 5.49 16.79
C GLY A 247 -10.72 4.46 16.24
N PRO A 248 -10.42 3.33 16.92
CA PRO A 248 -9.57 2.28 16.34
C PRO A 248 -10.14 1.65 15.07
N ARG A 249 -11.47 1.63 14.88
CA ARG A 249 -12.13 1.01 13.71
C ARG A 249 -11.77 1.71 12.39
N PRO A 250 -11.98 3.02 12.22
CA PRO A 250 -11.56 3.69 10.98
C PRO A 250 -10.05 3.59 10.78
N GLN A 251 -9.25 3.60 11.85
CA GLN A 251 -7.79 3.47 11.72
C GLN A 251 -7.38 2.10 11.16
N LEU A 252 -7.99 1.01 11.62
CA LEU A 252 -7.74 -0.33 11.09
C LEU A 252 -8.05 -0.42 9.59
N TRP A 253 -9.20 0.10 9.16
CA TRP A 253 -9.55 0.15 7.73
C TRP A 253 -8.61 1.06 6.91
N SER A 254 -8.03 2.07 7.54
CA SER A 254 -7.02 2.93 6.90
C SER A 254 -5.74 2.17 6.64
N PHE A 255 -5.26 1.41 7.62
CA PHE A 255 -4.08 0.55 7.44
C PHE A 255 -4.32 -0.46 6.33
N ILE A 256 -5.45 -1.17 6.35
CA ILE A 256 -5.74 -2.16 5.31
C ILE A 256 -5.74 -1.52 3.91
N GLU A 257 -6.34 -0.33 3.78
CA GLU A 257 -6.37 0.42 2.53
C GLU A 257 -4.96 0.82 2.05
N THR A 258 -4.19 1.49 2.91
CA THR A 258 -2.87 2.04 2.56
C THR A 258 -1.85 0.95 2.27
N GLU A 259 -1.84 -0.11 3.09
CA GLU A 259 -0.94 -1.26 2.97
C GLU A 259 -1.22 -2.05 1.69
N MET A 260 -2.49 -2.34 1.40
CA MET A 260 -2.86 -3.05 0.16
C MET A 260 -2.57 -2.20 -1.07
N GLY A 261 -2.73 -0.87 -0.98
CA GLY A 261 -2.32 0.08 -2.02
C GLY A 261 -0.82 0.06 -2.32
N ILE A 262 0.01 -0.04 -1.28
CA ILE A 262 1.46 -0.21 -1.42
C ILE A 262 1.79 -1.60 -1.99
N ALA A 263 1.16 -2.65 -1.49
CA ALA A 263 1.39 -4.03 -1.91
C ALA A 263 1.07 -4.25 -3.40
N ILE A 264 -0.06 -3.72 -3.91
CA ILE A 264 -0.40 -3.84 -5.34
C ILE A 264 0.58 -3.07 -6.23
N SER A 265 1.00 -1.87 -5.80
CA SER A 265 1.92 -1.01 -6.54
C SER A 265 3.33 -1.61 -6.63
N THR A 266 3.81 -2.24 -5.55
CA THR A 266 5.14 -2.86 -5.48
C THR A 266 5.17 -4.29 -6.01
N GLY A 267 4.08 -5.04 -5.85
CA GLY A 267 3.94 -6.45 -6.23
C GLY A 267 3.65 -6.66 -7.71
N SER A 268 2.91 -5.77 -8.36
CA SER A 268 2.57 -5.93 -9.78
C SER A 268 3.80 -6.01 -10.70
N PRO A 269 4.87 -5.20 -10.53
CA PRO A 269 6.12 -5.37 -11.27
C PRO A 269 6.81 -6.70 -10.94
N LEU A 270 6.81 -7.15 -9.68
CA LEU A 270 7.44 -8.40 -9.25
C LEU A 270 6.78 -9.61 -9.90
N ILE A 271 5.44 -9.64 -9.92
CA ILE A 271 4.64 -10.70 -10.51
C ILE A 271 4.89 -10.77 -12.03
N VAL A 272 5.01 -9.63 -12.70
CA VAL A 272 5.39 -9.55 -14.13
C VAL A 272 6.74 -10.22 -14.39
N GLN A 273 7.69 -10.04 -13.48
CA GLN A 273 9.06 -10.53 -13.65
C GLN A 273 9.21 -12.01 -13.31
N LEU A 274 8.54 -12.49 -12.25
CA LEU A 274 8.56 -13.88 -11.86
C LEU A 274 7.97 -14.77 -12.95
N GLY A 275 6.86 -14.38 -13.57
CA GLY A 275 6.28 -15.18 -14.65
C GLY A 275 7.09 -15.18 -15.96
N VAL A 276 7.90 -14.16 -16.25
CA VAL A 276 8.86 -14.23 -17.38
C VAL A 276 9.97 -15.24 -17.08
N LYS A 277 10.58 -15.17 -15.88
CA LYS A 277 11.62 -16.12 -15.46
C LYS A 277 11.10 -17.57 -15.39
N LEU A 278 9.89 -17.78 -14.89
CA LEU A 278 9.28 -19.11 -14.83
C LEU A 278 8.98 -19.64 -16.24
N LYS A 279 8.54 -18.79 -17.17
CA LYS A 279 8.32 -19.15 -18.57
C LYS A 279 9.65 -19.50 -19.26
N ASP A 280 10.70 -18.72 -19.06
CA ASP A 280 12.04 -19.01 -19.59
C ASP A 280 12.64 -20.29 -18.99
N TYR A 281 12.39 -20.56 -17.71
CA TYR A 281 12.78 -21.80 -17.04
C TYR A 281 11.99 -23.01 -17.58
N GLN A 282 10.69 -22.86 -17.84
CA GLN A 282 9.87 -23.91 -18.45
C GLN A 282 10.28 -24.19 -19.90
N ILE A 283 10.52 -23.15 -20.70
CA ILE A 283 10.99 -23.32 -22.09
C ILE A 283 12.36 -23.99 -22.10
N SER A 284 13.31 -23.53 -21.29
CA SER A 284 14.65 -24.13 -21.21
C SER A 284 14.65 -25.56 -20.66
N SER A 285 13.71 -25.94 -19.77
CA SER A 285 13.57 -27.32 -19.28
C SER A 285 12.87 -28.24 -20.28
N LEU A 286 11.92 -27.73 -21.05
CA LEU A 286 11.28 -28.45 -22.15
C LEU A 286 12.24 -28.69 -23.32
N ASP A 287 13.06 -27.70 -23.68
CA ASP A 287 14.13 -27.86 -24.68
C ASP A 287 15.17 -28.89 -24.23
N ARG A 288 15.56 -28.86 -22.95
CA ARG A 288 16.49 -29.84 -22.36
C ARG A 288 15.94 -31.26 -22.39
N ARG A 289 14.61 -31.43 -22.30
CA ARG A 289 13.93 -32.73 -22.44
C ARG A 289 13.79 -33.18 -23.89
N LYS A 290 13.60 -32.27 -24.86
CA LYS A 290 13.45 -32.60 -26.28
C LYS A 290 14.76 -32.92 -26.99
N ASN A 291 15.88 -32.29 -26.60
CA ASN A 291 17.19 -32.49 -27.22
C ASN A 291 18.26 -33.07 -26.25
N PRO A 292 18.09 -34.31 -25.75
CA PRO A 292 19.13 -34.96 -24.94
C PRO A 292 20.41 -35.25 -25.75
N THR A 293 20.28 -35.47 -27.06
CA THR A 293 21.38 -35.78 -27.99
C THR A 293 22.24 -34.57 -28.32
N SER A 294 21.66 -33.38 -28.51
CA SER A 294 22.43 -32.15 -28.78
C SER A 294 23.26 -31.71 -27.56
N ASN A 295 22.75 -31.95 -26.35
CA ASN A 295 23.51 -31.69 -25.12
C ASN A 295 24.66 -32.69 -24.91
N ARG A 296 24.50 -33.95 -25.32
CA ARG A 296 25.60 -34.93 -25.32
C ARG A 296 26.69 -34.56 -26.31
N ILE A 297 26.32 -34.16 -27.53
CA ILE A 297 27.26 -33.72 -28.57
C ILE A 297 28.01 -32.46 -28.12
N ALA A 298 27.32 -31.46 -27.57
CA ALA A 298 27.95 -30.26 -27.04
C ALA A 298 28.90 -30.55 -25.85
N GLN A 299 28.53 -31.48 -24.96
CA GLN A 299 29.42 -31.93 -23.89
C GLN A 299 30.65 -32.70 -24.41
N GLU A 300 30.49 -33.56 -25.41
CA GLU A 300 31.59 -34.25 -26.07
C GLU A 300 32.51 -33.29 -26.81
N GLU A 301 31.99 -32.33 -27.57
CA GLU A 301 32.79 -31.31 -28.27
C GLU A 301 33.60 -30.44 -27.30
N THR A 302 33.00 -30.06 -26.16
CA THR A 302 33.70 -29.28 -25.12
C THR A 302 34.81 -30.10 -24.46
N LYS A 303 34.56 -31.40 -24.23
CA LYS A 303 35.55 -32.33 -23.68
C LYS A 303 36.71 -32.54 -24.66
N ILE A 304 36.41 -32.80 -25.93
CA ILE A 304 37.40 -32.96 -27.01
C ILE A 304 38.24 -31.67 -27.19
N ARG A 305 37.62 -30.50 -27.09
CA ARG A 305 38.32 -29.22 -27.16
C ARG A 305 39.26 -29.00 -25.97
N SER A 306 38.86 -29.41 -24.77
CA SER A 306 39.72 -29.35 -23.58
C SER A 306 40.92 -30.31 -23.66
N THR A 307 40.73 -31.50 -24.21
CA THR A 307 41.83 -32.47 -24.40
C THR A 307 42.84 -31.97 -25.44
N ARG A 308 42.38 -31.42 -26.56
CA ARG A 308 43.26 -30.84 -27.60
C ARG A 308 44.06 -29.63 -27.10
N VAL A 309 43.48 -28.80 -26.24
CA VAL A 309 44.21 -27.66 -25.63
C VAL A 309 45.31 -28.15 -24.68
N ASN A 310 45.07 -29.24 -23.95
CA ASN A 310 46.07 -29.82 -23.04
C ASN A 310 47.23 -30.49 -23.80
N GLU A 311 46.97 -31.16 -24.92
CA GLU A 311 48.03 -31.75 -25.78
C GLU A 311 48.93 -30.67 -26.42
N PHE A 312 48.35 -29.55 -26.88
CA PHE A 312 49.13 -28.44 -27.41
C PHE A 312 50.01 -27.74 -26.37
N THR A 313 49.62 -27.78 -25.09
CA THR A 313 50.45 -27.23 -24.00
C THR A 313 51.57 -28.16 -23.52
N SER A 314 51.50 -29.46 -23.83
CA SER A 314 52.58 -30.40 -23.52
C SER A 314 53.68 -30.44 -24.57
N ASP A 315 53.36 -30.24 -25.85
CA ASP A 315 54.36 -30.26 -26.95
C ASP A 315 55.15 -28.95 -27.09
N GLY A 316 54.75 -27.86 -26.41
CA GLY A 316 55.47 -26.59 -26.39
C GLY A 316 56.57 -26.49 -25.30
N LYS A 317 56.88 -27.59 -24.62
CA LYS A 317 57.93 -27.68 -23.59
C LYS A 317 58.95 -28.77 -23.94
N VAL A 318 59.62 -28.63 -25.07
CA VAL A 318 60.94 -29.26 -25.33
C VAL A 318 61.82 -28.21 -25.99
#